data_AF-A0A1X1PBG9-F1
#
_entry.id   AF-A0A1X1PBG9-F1
#
_cell.length_a   1.000
_cell.length_b   1.000
_cell.length_c   1.000
_cell.angle_alpha   90.00
_cell.angle_beta   90.00
_cell.angle_gamma   90.00
#
_symmetry.space_group_name_H-M   'P 1'
#
loop_
_entity.id
_entity.type
_entity.pdbx_description
1 polymer ?
#
loop_
_entity_poly.entity_id
_entity_poly.type
_entity_poly.pdbx_seq_one_letter_code
_entity_poly.pdbx_strand_id
1 'polypeptide(L)'
;MAAASPLQALLDVFEGARPATWPAFDNVSGVHWRDAKPLGNPDSHSPEATYYRGGDMLLTGFGDVDVPDGKVGDEAGVKKDNEGHVGVVLNGNATAVLSIALRKFYPSDDAQDILLRQLGSDATIKRIAGRCALDYGTTAPNVQKNVFYQVSIANAAVPVFAETYIDEEGGTQGPGATNFVFYRTRPNQRIASMQCKGADA
;
A
#
# COMPACT_ATOMS: atom_id res chain seq x y z
N MET A 1 22.25 -2.89 15.06
CA MET A 1 20.88 -3.13 14.53
C MET A 1 20.73 -2.27 13.29
N ALA A 2 20.32 -2.84 12.16
CA ALA A 2 19.95 -2.03 11.00
C ALA A 2 18.74 -1.16 11.39
N ALA A 3 18.70 0.09 10.93
CA ALA A 3 17.53 0.93 11.12
C ALA A 3 16.32 0.30 10.42
N ALA A 4 15.14 0.39 11.03
CA ALA A 4 13.90 -0.06 10.41
C ALA A 4 13.70 0.67 9.06
N SER A 5 13.17 -0.04 8.05
CA SER A 5 12.82 0.61 6.79
C SER A 5 11.69 1.64 7.01
N PRO A 6 11.51 2.61 6.10
CA PRO A 6 10.39 3.54 6.20
C PRO A 6 9.02 2.87 6.26
N LEU A 7 8.81 1.78 5.49
CA LEU A 7 7.57 1.02 5.56
C LEU A 7 7.40 0.35 6.92
N GLN A 8 8.45 -0.26 7.48
CA GLN A 8 8.33 -0.86 8.80
C GLN A 8 8.01 0.20 9.86
N ALA A 9 8.72 1.33 9.88
CA ALA A 9 8.44 2.42 10.82
C ALA A 9 6.99 2.92 10.71
N LEU A 10 6.43 2.94 9.50
CA LEU A 10 5.04 3.30 9.27
C LEU A 10 4.05 2.25 9.80
N LEU A 11 4.35 0.96 9.59
CA LEU A 11 3.51 -0.14 10.07
C LEU A 11 3.57 -0.31 11.59
N ASP A 12 4.72 -0.07 12.21
CA ASP A 12 4.91 -0.10 13.67
C ASP A 12 3.93 0.86 14.39
N VAL A 13 3.66 2.03 13.80
CA VAL A 13 2.63 2.97 14.32
C VAL A 13 1.22 2.46 14.08
N PHE A 14 0.98 1.82 12.94
CA PHE A 14 -0.33 1.38 12.48
C PHE A 14 -0.86 0.12 13.21
N GLU A 15 0.05 -0.77 13.64
CA GLU A 15 -0.25 -2.09 14.21
C GLU A 15 -0.51 -2.09 15.73
N GLY A 16 -0.73 -0.92 16.32
CA GLY A 16 -1.16 -0.80 17.71
C GLY A 16 -2.51 -1.50 17.96
N ALA A 17 -2.76 -1.91 19.20
CA ALA A 17 -4.03 -2.56 19.60
C ALA A 17 -5.27 -1.70 19.32
N ARG A 18 -5.11 -0.37 19.32
CA ARG A 18 -6.14 0.61 18.94
C ARG A 18 -5.73 1.36 17.67
N PRO A 19 -6.69 1.85 16.86
CA PRO A 19 -6.38 2.71 15.73
C PRO A 19 -5.53 3.91 16.17
N ALA A 20 -4.40 4.12 15.50
CA ALA A 20 -3.55 5.28 15.75
C ALA A 20 -4.24 6.56 15.26
N THR A 21 -4.13 7.63 16.04
CA THR A 21 -4.61 8.95 15.66
C THR A 21 -3.69 9.56 14.62
N TRP A 22 -4.20 10.51 13.82
CA TRP A 22 -3.42 11.16 12.78
C TRP A 22 -2.07 11.75 13.23
N PRO A 23 -1.96 12.42 14.41
CA PRO A 23 -0.68 12.97 14.86
C PRO A 23 0.39 11.91 15.15
N ALA A 24 0.02 10.65 15.40
CA ALA A 24 0.99 9.58 15.60
C ALA A 24 1.86 9.34 14.35
N PHE A 25 1.39 9.78 13.18
CA PHE A 25 2.09 9.61 11.90
C PHE A 25 2.98 10.81 11.53
N ASP A 26 2.93 11.92 12.27
CA ASP A 26 3.59 13.19 11.86
C ASP A 26 5.11 13.06 11.70
N ASN A 27 5.74 12.20 12.48
CA ASN A 27 7.20 12.06 12.56
C ASN A 27 7.69 10.64 12.25
N VAL A 28 6.96 9.89 11.43
CA VAL A 28 7.41 8.55 10.99
C VAL A 28 8.70 8.70 10.18
N SER A 29 9.73 7.97 10.58
CA SER A 29 11.06 8.07 9.95
C SER A 29 11.01 7.62 8.49
N GLY A 30 11.53 8.47 7.60
CA GLY A 30 11.63 8.19 6.16
C GLY A 30 10.34 8.40 5.34
N VAL A 31 9.28 8.93 5.97
CA VAL A 31 8.05 9.34 5.27
C VAL A 31 8.01 10.86 5.17
N HIS A 32 7.78 11.38 3.97
CA HIS A 32 7.60 12.81 3.73
C HIS A 32 6.14 13.10 3.44
N TRP A 33 5.50 13.89 4.31
CA TRP A 33 4.12 14.29 4.12
C TRP A 33 4.03 15.50 3.19
N ARG A 34 3.33 15.32 2.07
CA ARG A 34 2.95 16.45 1.19
C ARG A 34 1.82 17.25 1.83
N ASP A 35 0.86 16.56 2.43
CA ASP A 35 -0.27 17.18 3.11
C ASP A 35 0.06 17.38 4.60
N ALA A 36 -0.01 18.63 5.07
CA ALA A 36 0.35 18.98 6.46
C ALA A 36 -0.58 18.37 7.51
N LYS A 37 -1.83 18.07 7.13
CA LYS A 37 -2.86 17.50 8.01
C LYS A 37 -3.84 16.64 7.19
N PRO A 38 -4.69 15.83 7.84
CA PRO A 38 -5.73 15.08 7.15
C PRO A 38 -6.69 16.02 6.43
N LEU A 39 -7.00 15.69 5.19
CA LEU A 39 -7.95 16.39 4.32
C LEU A 39 -9.24 15.57 4.24
N GLY A 40 -10.39 16.25 4.15
CA GLY A 40 -11.66 15.57 3.94
C GLY A 40 -11.72 14.94 2.55
N ASN A 41 -12.31 13.75 2.45
CA ASN A 41 -12.53 13.03 1.21
C ASN A 41 -14.03 13.07 0.83
N PRO A 42 -14.49 14.08 0.07
CA PRO A 42 -15.91 14.20 -0.28
C PRO A 42 -16.40 13.09 -1.22
N ASP A 43 -15.49 12.45 -1.95
CA ASP A 43 -15.81 11.41 -2.94
C ASP A 43 -15.91 10.02 -2.29
N SER A 44 -15.53 9.89 -1.02
CA SER A 44 -15.61 8.63 -0.30
C SER A 44 -17.00 8.37 0.25
N HIS A 45 -17.57 7.24 -0.15
CA HIS A 45 -18.79 6.69 0.45
C HIS A 45 -18.49 5.73 1.62
N SER A 46 -17.22 5.50 1.94
CA SER A 46 -16.82 4.62 3.04
C SER A 46 -16.58 5.44 4.32
N PRO A 47 -17.21 5.10 5.45
CA PRO A 47 -16.95 5.77 6.73
C PRO A 47 -15.49 5.64 7.17
N GLU A 48 -14.77 4.63 6.67
CA GLU A 48 -13.37 4.35 7.01
C GLU A 48 -12.35 5.15 6.18
N ALA A 49 -12.81 5.90 5.17
CA ALA A 49 -11.96 6.69 4.27
C ALA A 49 -12.53 8.09 4.04
N THR A 50 -13.19 8.67 5.05
CA THR A 50 -13.74 10.04 5.00
C THR A 50 -12.66 11.12 5.09
N TYR A 51 -11.45 10.75 5.50
CA TYR A 51 -10.27 11.60 5.51
C TYR A 51 -9.07 10.87 4.91
N TYR A 52 -8.16 11.63 4.30
CA TYR A 52 -6.91 11.13 3.78
C TYR A 52 -5.74 12.07 4.07
N ARG A 53 -4.51 11.56 4.00
CA ARG A 53 -3.27 12.36 4.01
C ARG A 53 -2.26 11.74 3.05
N GLY A 54 -1.78 12.51 2.09
CA GLY A 54 -0.79 12.10 1.11
C GLY A 54 0.64 12.43 1.49
N GLY A 55 1.55 11.55 1.10
CA GLY A 55 3.00 11.71 1.22
C GLY A 55 3.74 10.79 0.26
N ASP A 56 5.02 10.63 0.51
CA ASP A 56 5.92 9.73 -0.20
C ASP A 56 6.93 9.08 0.77
N MET A 57 7.51 7.97 0.34
CA MET A 57 8.66 7.35 1.01
C MET A 57 9.49 6.53 0.03
N LEU A 58 10.65 6.09 0.48
CA LEU A 58 11.56 5.24 -0.30
C LEU A 58 11.57 3.81 0.27
N LEU A 59 11.16 2.84 -0.55
CA LEU A 59 11.33 1.42 -0.25
C LEU A 59 12.80 1.02 -0.41
N THR A 60 13.27 0.11 0.45
CA THR A 60 14.64 -0.42 0.43
C THR A 60 14.82 -1.45 -0.68
N GLY A 61 16.04 -1.53 -1.23
CA GLY A 61 16.42 -2.58 -2.18
C GLY A 61 16.12 -2.29 -3.64
N PHE A 62 15.85 -1.03 -3.98
CA PHE A 62 15.58 -0.56 -5.35
C PHE A 62 16.65 0.43 -5.83
N GLY A 63 16.79 0.54 -7.16
CA GLY A 63 17.74 1.42 -7.83
C GLY A 63 17.07 2.45 -8.74
N ASP A 64 17.89 3.24 -9.43
CA ASP A 64 17.42 4.27 -10.34
C ASP A 64 16.88 3.66 -11.64
N VAL A 65 15.69 4.12 -12.03
CA VAL A 65 14.98 3.75 -13.26
C VAL A 65 14.50 5.00 -13.96
N ASP A 66 14.11 4.87 -15.23
CA ASP A 66 13.39 5.93 -15.91
C ASP A 66 11.93 5.94 -15.43
N VAL A 67 11.40 7.09 -15.08
CA VAL A 67 9.98 7.25 -14.74
C VAL A 67 9.41 8.44 -15.52
N PRO A 68 8.10 8.50 -15.81
CA PRO A 68 7.45 9.66 -16.38
C PRO A 68 7.78 10.92 -15.59
N ASP A 69 8.11 12.00 -16.30
CA ASP A 69 8.43 13.28 -15.68
C ASP A 69 7.18 14.06 -15.21
N GLY A 70 5.99 13.49 -15.40
CA GLY A 70 4.70 14.05 -15.02
C GLY A 70 4.11 15.00 -16.06
N LYS A 71 4.80 15.25 -17.18
CA LYS A 71 4.25 16.02 -18.30
C LYS A 71 3.37 15.14 -19.17
N VAL A 72 2.49 15.78 -19.93
CA VAL A 72 1.48 15.13 -20.76
C VAL A 72 1.57 15.63 -22.21
N GLY A 73 1.11 14.81 -23.17
CA GLY A 73 1.12 15.16 -24.58
C GLY A 73 2.53 15.14 -25.20
N ASP A 74 2.80 16.03 -26.14
CA ASP A 74 4.07 16.07 -26.89
C ASP A 74 5.29 16.42 -26.02
N GLU A 75 5.06 16.93 -24.80
CA GLU A 75 6.09 17.21 -23.81
C GLU A 75 6.34 16.04 -22.84
N ALA A 76 5.59 14.94 -22.97
CA ALA A 76 5.76 13.77 -22.12
C ALA A 76 7.19 13.22 -22.28
N GLY A 77 7.91 13.15 -21.17
CA GLY A 77 9.27 12.64 -21.12
C GLY A 77 9.48 11.68 -19.97
N VAL A 78 10.73 11.28 -19.80
CA VAL A 78 11.18 10.50 -18.65
C VAL A 78 12.22 11.28 -17.86
N LYS A 79 12.25 11.07 -16.55
CA LYS A 79 13.29 11.49 -15.63
C LYS A 79 13.89 10.25 -14.94
N LYS A 80 15.09 10.38 -14.39
CA LYS A 80 15.61 9.37 -13.45
C LYS A 80 14.99 9.56 -12.07
N ASP A 81 14.54 8.46 -11.48
CA ASP A 81 14.04 8.38 -10.11
C ASP A 81 14.28 6.97 -9.55
N ASN A 82 14.17 6.77 -8.24
CA ASN A 82 14.32 5.45 -7.66
C ASN A 82 13.03 4.62 -7.81
N GLU A 83 13.13 3.37 -8.27
CA GLU A 83 11.95 2.49 -8.47
C GLU A 83 11.17 2.22 -7.17
N GLY A 84 11.87 2.28 -6.02
CA GLY A 84 11.29 2.13 -4.69
C GLY A 84 10.62 3.39 -4.18
N HIS A 85 10.65 4.50 -4.93
CA HIS A 85 9.93 5.71 -4.56
C HIS A 85 8.43 5.46 -4.72
N VAL A 86 7.69 5.54 -3.61
CA VAL A 86 6.26 5.25 -3.59
C VAL A 86 5.46 6.45 -3.08
N GLY A 87 4.30 6.66 -3.69
CA GLY A 87 3.28 7.51 -3.09
C GLY A 87 2.65 6.78 -1.90
N VAL A 88 2.47 7.49 -0.78
CA VAL A 88 1.82 7.01 0.44
C VAL A 88 0.51 7.77 0.62
N VAL A 89 -0.57 7.05 0.93
CA VAL A 89 -1.84 7.65 1.33
C VAL A 89 -2.33 6.95 2.60
N LEU A 90 -2.43 7.73 3.69
CA LEU A 90 -3.16 7.31 4.88
C LEU A 90 -4.65 7.58 4.63
N ASN A 91 -5.49 6.60 4.93
CA ASN A 91 -6.94 6.75 4.89
C ASN A 91 -7.53 6.47 6.28
N GLY A 92 -8.56 7.22 6.63
CA GLY A 92 -9.18 7.07 7.93
C GLY A 92 -10.48 7.86 8.06
N ASN A 93 -10.87 8.04 9.32
CA ASN A 93 -11.99 8.88 9.70
C ASN A 93 -11.51 10.14 10.43
N ALA A 94 -12.43 10.90 11.01
CA ALA A 94 -12.11 12.15 11.72
C ALA A 94 -11.09 11.99 12.87
N THR A 95 -10.92 10.79 13.43
CA THR A 95 -10.10 10.58 14.64
C THR A 95 -8.89 9.69 14.42
N ALA A 96 -8.95 8.74 13.48
CA ALA A 96 -7.93 7.70 13.35
C ALA A 96 -7.68 7.26 11.91
N VAL A 97 -6.48 6.72 11.69
CA VAL A 97 -6.06 6.05 10.46
C VAL A 97 -6.49 4.59 10.51
N LEU A 98 -7.07 4.11 9.40
CA LEU A 98 -7.70 2.79 9.29
C LEU A 98 -7.13 1.94 8.15
N SER A 99 -6.53 2.58 7.14
CA SER A 99 -5.76 1.89 6.11
C SER A 99 -4.63 2.76 5.56
N ILE A 100 -3.65 2.10 4.96
CA ILE A 100 -2.50 2.75 4.32
C ILE A 100 -2.40 2.20 2.90
N ALA A 101 -2.37 3.06 1.90
CA ALA A 101 -2.17 2.67 0.51
C ALA A 101 -0.81 3.17 0.03
N LEU A 102 -0.06 2.29 -0.63
CA LEU A 102 1.19 2.60 -1.31
C LEU A 102 1.01 2.35 -2.79
N ARG A 103 1.51 3.28 -3.61
CA ARG A 103 1.60 3.11 -5.05
C ARG A 103 3.06 3.17 -5.46
N LYS A 104 3.60 2.00 -5.81
CA LYS A 104 4.95 1.85 -6.37
C LYS A 104 4.87 1.90 -7.89
N PHE A 105 5.79 2.64 -8.48
CA PHE A 105 5.94 2.68 -9.92
C PHE A 105 6.42 1.33 -10.47
N TYR A 106 5.98 1.01 -11.69
CA TYR A 106 6.15 -0.28 -12.37
C TYR A 106 5.35 -1.46 -11.76
N PRO A 107 4.69 -2.26 -12.62
CA PRO A 107 4.18 -3.58 -12.27
C PRO A 107 5.28 -4.50 -11.75
N SER A 108 4.95 -5.32 -10.76
CA SER A 108 5.83 -6.35 -10.21
C SER A 108 4.99 -7.52 -9.73
N ASP A 109 5.28 -8.72 -10.25
CA ASP A 109 4.66 -9.96 -9.77
C ASP A 109 5.29 -10.44 -8.43
N ASP A 110 6.39 -9.82 -7.97
CA ASP A 110 7.16 -10.19 -6.77
C ASP A 110 6.76 -9.41 -5.51
N ALA A 111 5.50 -9.00 -5.39
CA ALA A 111 5.02 -8.12 -4.31
C ALA A 111 5.30 -8.68 -2.90
N GLN A 112 5.29 -10.00 -2.70
CA GLN A 112 5.64 -10.62 -1.41
C GLN A 112 7.10 -10.39 -1.04
N ASP A 113 8.01 -10.54 -1.99
CA ASP A 113 9.44 -10.33 -1.81
C ASP A 113 9.76 -8.87 -1.51
N ILE A 114 9.04 -7.95 -2.18
CA ILE A 114 9.13 -6.51 -1.89
C ILE A 114 8.79 -6.27 -0.42
N LEU A 115 7.64 -6.77 0.04
CA LEU A 115 7.21 -6.63 1.44
C LEU A 115 8.24 -7.23 2.41
N LEU A 116 8.75 -8.43 2.15
CA LEU A 116 9.74 -9.08 3.02
C LEU A 116 11.01 -8.23 3.17
N ARG A 117 11.52 -7.63 2.10
CA ARG A 117 12.71 -6.75 2.15
C ARG A 117 12.50 -5.48 2.95
N GLN A 118 11.25 -5.06 3.14
CA GLN A 118 10.93 -3.88 3.92
C GLN A 118 10.84 -4.17 5.42
N LEU A 119 10.70 -5.42 5.83
CA LEU A 119 10.47 -5.77 7.22
C LEU A 119 11.72 -6.37 7.84
N GLY A 120 11.82 -6.26 9.16
CA GLY A 120 12.90 -6.87 9.93
C GLY A 120 12.91 -8.39 9.79
N SER A 121 14.04 -9.01 10.11
CA SER A 121 14.27 -10.47 9.97
C SER A 121 13.25 -11.35 10.67
N ASP A 122 12.61 -10.84 11.72
CA ASP A 122 11.66 -11.57 12.55
C ASP A 122 10.20 -11.40 12.07
N ALA A 123 9.98 -10.59 11.03
CA ALA A 123 8.66 -10.43 10.43
C ALA A 123 8.30 -11.64 9.57
N THR A 124 7.01 -11.98 9.57
CA THR A 124 6.48 -13.06 8.74
C THR A 124 5.37 -12.55 7.85
N ILE A 125 5.35 -13.05 6.62
CA ILE A 125 4.29 -12.77 5.64
C ILE A 125 3.66 -14.09 5.24
N LYS A 126 2.38 -14.23 5.52
CA LYS A 126 1.59 -15.41 5.18
C LYS A 126 0.49 -15.03 4.21
N ARG A 127 0.47 -15.61 3.02
CA ARG A 127 -0.68 -15.46 2.12
C ARG A 127 -1.94 -16.01 2.80
N ILE A 128 -3.04 -15.25 2.74
CA ILE A 128 -4.35 -15.62 3.28
C ILE A 128 -5.42 -15.78 2.20
N ALA A 129 -5.25 -15.12 1.06
CA ALA A 129 -6.09 -15.29 -0.12
C ALA A 129 -5.36 -14.83 -1.40
N GLY A 130 -5.87 -15.21 -2.57
CA GLY A 130 -5.49 -14.66 -3.88
C GLY A 130 -6.17 -15.44 -5.00
N ARG A 131 -5.70 -15.33 -6.25
CA ARG A 131 -6.40 -15.89 -7.43
C ARG A 131 -7.89 -15.52 -7.39
N CYS A 132 -8.12 -14.22 -7.27
CA CYS A 132 -9.46 -13.66 -7.25
C CYS A 132 -10.10 -13.84 -8.63
N ALA A 133 -11.40 -14.15 -8.65
CA ALA A 133 -12.11 -14.32 -9.92
C ALA A 133 -12.60 -12.97 -10.46
N LEU A 134 -12.92 -12.03 -9.57
CA LEU A 134 -13.55 -10.75 -9.91
C LEU A 134 -12.76 -9.56 -9.40
N ASP A 135 -12.84 -8.44 -10.13
CA ASP A 135 -12.40 -7.14 -9.61
C ASP A 135 -13.32 -6.66 -8.47
N TYR A 136 -12.74 -5.91 -7.54
CA TYR A 136 -13.50 -5.44 -6.37
C TYR A 136 -14.67 -4.54 -6.77
N GLY A 137 -15.87 -4.88 -6.30
CA GLY A 137 -17.08 -4.10 -6.53
C GLY A 137 -17.68 -4.24 -7.93
N THR A 138 -17.17 -5.17 -8.76
CA THR A 138 -17.67 -5.40 -10.12
C THR A 138 -17.96 -6.88 -10.37
N THR A 139 -18.49 -7.18 -11.56
CA THR A 139 -18.64 -8.55 -12.09
C THR A 139 -17.61 -8.88 -13.17
N ALA A 140 -16.64 -8.00 -13.41
CA ALA A 140 -15.59 -8.20 -14.40
C ALA A 140 -14.52 -9.17 -13.87
N PRO A 141 -13.88 -9.98 -14.75
CA PRO A 141 -12.77 -10.84 -14.36
C PRO A 141 -11.62 -10.07 -13.73
N ASN A 142 -10.98 -10.63 -12.71
CA ASN A 142 -9.85 -9.96 -12.06
C ASN A 142 -8.60 -9.94 -12.96
N VAL A 143 -8.24 -8.75 -13.44
CA VAL A 143 -7.00 -8.55 -14.22
C VAL A 143 -5.84 -8.07 -13.34
N GLN A 144 -6.13 -7.55 -12.15
CA GLN A 144 -5.16 -6.91 -11.27
C GLN A 144 -4.37 -7.91 -10.39
N LYS A 145 -4.63 -9.22 -10.54
CA LYS A 145 -3.93 -10.32 -9.85
C LYS A 145 -3.87 -10.13 -8.32
N ASN A 146 -4.98 -9.75 -7.68
CA ASN A 146 -4.96 -9.40 -6.26
C ASN A 146 -4.52 -10.59 -5.38
N VAL A 147 -3.65 -10.30 -4.40
CA VAL A 147 -3.20 -11.24 -3.39
C VAL A 147 -3.31 -10.60 -2.01
N PHE A 148 -3.72 -11.38 -1.02
CA PHE A 148 -3.89 -10.92 0.36
C PHE A 148 -2.96 -11.67 1.29
N TYR A 149 -2.33 -10.94 2.20
CA TYR A 149 -1.37 -11.45 3.16
C TYR A 149 -1.75 -11.02 4.59
N GLN A 150 -1.36 -11.84 5.55
CA GLN A 150 -1.18 -11.44 6.94
C GLN A 150 0.30 -11.14 7.13
N VAL A 151 0.60 -9.96 7.65
CA VAL A 151 1.92 -9.48 8.01
C VAL A 151 2.02 -9.45 9.52
N SER A 152 2.98 -10.14 10.09
CA SER A 152 3.22 -10.16 11.54
C SER A 152 4.62 -9.64 11.80
N ILE A 153 4.72 -8.46 12.39
CA ILE A 153 5.99 -7.80 12.75
C ILE A 153 6.32 -8.17 14.20
N ALA A 154 7.61 -8.33 14.51
CA ALA A 154 8.03 -8.67 15.86
C ALA A 154 7.66 -7.55 16.84
N ASN A 155 7.10 -7.93 18.00
CA ASN A 155 6.61 -7.03 19.05
C ASN A 155 5.34 -6.22 18.69
N ALA A 156 4.72 -6.49 17.54
CA ALA A 156 3.39 -5.99 17.20
C ALA A 156 2.32 -6.52 18.16
N ALA A 157 1.36 -5.67 18.54
CA ALA A 157 0.22 -6.11 19.35
C ALA A 157 -0.78 -6.95 18.54
N VAL A 158 -0.94 -6.62 17.25
CA VAL A 158 -1.84 -7.31 16.32
C VAL A 158 -1.19 -7.38 14.93
N PRO A 159 -1.48 -8.41 14.13
CA PRO A 159 -1.00 -8.44 12.75
C PRO A 159 -1.68 -7.37 11.89
N VAL A 160 -0.98 -6.93 10.86
CA VAL A 160 -1.53 -6.10 9.78
C VAL A 160 -1.89 -7.02 8.61
N PHE A 161 -2.90 -6.66 7.83
CA PHE A 161 -3.27 -7.38 6.62
C PHE A 161 -2.91 -6.56 5.40
N ALA A 162 -2.24 -7.15 4.42
CA ALA A 162 -1.88 -6.47 3.19
C ALA A 162 -2.68 -7.04 2.01
N GLU A 163 -3.14 -6.17 1.12
CA GLU A 163 -3.55 -6.52 -0.23
C GLU A 163 -2.50 -5.97 -1.19
N THR A 164 -2.13 -6.77 -2.18
CA THR A 164 -1.27 -6.34 -3.29
C THR A 164 -1.99 -6.56 -4.60
N TYR A 165 -1.88 -5.62 -5.53
CA TYR A 165 -2.44 -5.76 -6.86
C TYR A 165 -1.68 -4.92 -7.87
N ILE A 166 -1.74 -5.36 -9.12
CA ILE A 166 -1.05 -4.75 -10.24
C ILE A 166 -2.06 -3.94 -11.04
N ASP A 167 -1.67 -2.73 -11.39
CA ASP A 167 -2.34 -1.91 -12.37
C ASP A 167 -1.48 -1.90 -13.64
N GLU A 168 -1.78 -2.82 -14.57
CA GLU A 168 -1.03 -2.94 -15.84
C GLU A 168 -1.41 -1.81 -16.82
N GLU A 169 -2.57 -1.20 -16.65
CA GLU A 169 -3.06 -0.09 -17.46
C GLU A 169 -2.55 1.25 -16.92
N GLY A 170 -1.23 1.45 -16.96
CA GLY A 170 -0.68 2.80 -16.82
C GLY A 170 -1.13 3.76 -17.94
N GLY A 171 -1.84 3.25 -18.96
CA GLY A 171 -2.39 4.00 -20.08
C GLY A 171 -1.30 4.77 -20.83
N THR A 172 -1.62 5.98 -21.30
CA THR A 172 -0.62 6.93 -21.84
C THR A 172 0.24 7.57 -20.75
N GLN A 173 0.03 7.22 -19.48
CA GLN A 173 0.65 7.87 -18.32
C GLN A 173 1.75 7.04 -17.65
N GLY A 174 2.07 5.86 -18.18
CA GLY A 174 3.27 5.13 -17.78
C GLY A 174 3.17 3.61 -17.89
N PRO A 175 4.22 2.89 -17.50
CA PRO A 175 4.33 1.42 -17.43
C PRO A 175 3.34 0.71 -16.49
N GLY A 176 2.49 1.41 -15.74
CA GLY A 176 1.63 0.82 -14.71
C GLY A 176 2.22 0.92 -13.30
N ALA A 177 1.61 0.22 -12.34
CA ALA A 177 1.97 0.31 -10.93
C ALA A 177 1.76 -1.00 -10.15
N THR A 178 2.51 -1.15 -9.06
CA THR A 178 2.26 -2.14 -8.01
C THR A 178 1.69 -1.43 -6.79
N ASN A 179 0.52 -1.86 -6.34
CA ASN A 179 -0.17 -1.25 -5.22
C ASN A 179 -0.11 -2.17 -3.99
N PHE A 180 0.02 -1.55 -2.82
CA PHE A 180 -0.04 -2.23 -1.53
C PHE A 180 -1.07 -1.51 -0.67
N VAL A 181 -2.03 -2.23 -0.08
CA VAL A 181 -3.01 -1.66 0.84
C VAL A 181 -2.97 -2.42 2.15
N PHE A 182 -2.69 -1.71 3.24
CA PHE A 182 -2.62 -2.27 4.58
C PHE A 182 -3.89 -1.97 5.36
N TYR A 183 -4.41 -2.99 6.04
CA TYR A 183 -5.62 -2.96 6.84
C TYR A 183 -5.33 -3.40 8.27
N ARG A 184 -6.00 -2.79 9.24
CA ARG A 184 -5.92 -3.20 10.65
C ARG A 184 -6.71 -4.48 10.95
N THR A 185 -7.68 -4.81 10.10
CA THR A 185 -8.53 -5.99 10.23
C THR A 185 -8.48 -6.81 8.96
N ARG A 186 -8.72 -8.12 9.08
CA ARG A 186 -8.73 -9.00 7.92
C ARG A 186 -9.85 -8.55 6.97
N PRO A 187 -9.57 -8.22 5.69
CA PRO A 187 -10.55 -7.65 4.77
C PRO A 187 -11.47 -8.74 4.19
N ASN A 188 -12.20 -9.45 5.04
CA ASN A 188 -13.01 -10.62 4.68
C ASN A 188 -14.08 -10.31 3.64
N GLN A 189 -14.77 -9.17 3.76
CA GLN A 189 -15.80 -8.77 2.81
C GLN A 189 -15.21 -8.58 1.41
N ARG A 190 -14.03 -7.96 1.32
CA ARG A 190 -13.33 -7.72 0.06
C ARG A 190 -12.84 -9.02 -0.58
N ILE A 191 -12.20 -9.89 0.21
CA ILE A 191 -11.78 -11.23 -0.22
C ILE A 191 -12.98 -12.03 -0.77
N ALA A 192 -14.12 -11.99 -0.07
CA ALA A 192 -15.32 -12.70 -0.46
C ALA A 192 -15.97 -12.10 -1.72
N SER A 193 -16.10 -10.78 -1.82
CA SER A 193 -16.71 -10.12 -2.98
C SER A 193 -15.93 -10.37 -4.27
N MET A 194 -14.59 -10.48 -4.16
CA MET A 194 -13.70 -10.78 -5.29
C MET A 194 -13.61 -12.29 -5.60
N GLN A 195 -14.30 -13.13 -4.81
CA GLN A 195 -14.29 -14.59 -4.91
C GLN A 195 -12.87 -15.19 -4.85
N CYS A 196 -12.00 -14.61 -4.03
CA CYS A 196 -10.63 -15.08 -3.90
C CYS A 196 -10.56 -16.47 -3.28
N LYS A 197 -9.58 -17.25 -3.76
CA LYS A 197 -9.26 -18.57 -3.22
C LYS A 197 -8.38 -18.41 -1.97
N GLY A 198 -8.50 -19.36 -1.04
CA GLY A 198 -7.67 -19.41 0.17
C GLY A 198 -6.18 -19.63 -0.14
N ALA A 199 -5.35 -19.54 0.89
CA ALA A 199 -3.89 -19.68 0.81
C ALA A 199 -3.43 -20.97 0.10
N ASP A 200 -4.17 -22.06 0.28
CA ASP A 200 -3.79 -23.43 -0.16
C ASP A 200 -4.65 -23.99 -1.32
N ALA A 201 -5.53 -23.16 -1.90
CA ALA A 201 -6.58 -23.63 -2.83
C ALA A 201 -6.13 -23.71 -4.30
#